data_AF-A0A3D0TII7-F1
#
_entry.id   AF-A0A3D0TII7-F1
#
_cell.length_a   1.000
_cell.length_b   1.000
_cell.length_c   1.000
_cell.angle_alpha   90.00
_cell.angle_beta   90.00
_cell.angle_gamma   90.00
#
_symmetry.space_group_name_H-M   'P 1'
#
loop_
_entity.id
_entity.type
_entity.pdbx_description
1 polymer ?
#
loop_
_entity_poly.entity_id
_entity_poly.type
_entity_poly.pdbx_seq_one_letter_code
_entity_poly.pdbx_strand_id
1 'polypeptide(L)'
;MPYPKGFLESRAVIKPGIFTIIPPEGRVINSIPGFEGCKLTIIASPKHGASFVQYVGSVEAGGKTLVPFVEAPGVETFLFVMDGDGELQVRV
;
A
#
# COMPACT_ATOMS: atom_id res chain seq x y z
N MET A 1 -12.11 3.68 -13.32
CA MET A 1 -12.26 2.38 -12.64
C MET A 1 -13.21 1.53 -13.50
N PRO A 2 -12.72 0.62 -14.35
CA PRO A 2 -13.63 -0.23 -15.09
C PRO A 2 -14.23 -1.25 -14.12
N TYR A 3 -15.55 -1.37 -14.12
CA TYR A 3 -16.26 -2.42 -13.39
C TYR A 3 -15.80 -3.80 -13.90
N PRO A 4 -15.76 -4.84 -13.04
CA PRO A 4 -15.51 -6.20 -13.48
C PRO A 4 -16.44 -6.57 -14.63
N LYS A 5 -15.95 -7.33 -15.62
CA LYS A 5 -16.81 -7.90 -16.65
C LYS A 5 -17.67 -9.01 -16.01
N GLY A 6 -18.81 -8.67 -15.41
CA GLY A 6 -19.72 -9.63 -14.79
C GLY A 6 -20.33 -9.14 -13.48
N PHE A 7 -21.23 -9.93 -12.90
CA PHE A 7 -21.87 -9.60 -11.62
C PHE A 7 -20.99 -10.03 -10.45
N LEU A 8 -20.45 -9.04 -9.71
CA LEU A 8 -19.65 -9.26 -8.50
C LEU A 8 -18.47 -10.24 -8.68
N GLU A 9 -17.90 -10.29 -9.89
CA GLU A 9 -16.76 -11.14 -10.19
C GLU A 9 -15.44 -10.50 -9.73
N SER A 10 -14.51 -11.33 -9.24
CA SER A 10 -13.19 -10.90 -8.82
C SER A 10 -12.13 -11.93 -9.17
N ARG A 11 -10.97 -11.45 -9.62
CA ARG A 11 -9.76 -12.28 -9.83
C ARG A 11 -8.89 -12.39 -8.58
N ALA A 12 -9.37 -11.88 -7.44
CA ALA A 12 -8.65 -11.98 -6.19
C ALA A 12 -8.57 -13.44 -5.72
N VAL A 13 -7.37 -13.88 -5.34
CA VAL A 13 -7.15 -15.21 -4.77
C VAL A 13 -6.33 -15.05 -3.50
N ILE A 14 -6.82 -15.57 -2.38
CA ILE A 14 -6.16 -15.45 -1.08
C ILE A 14 -5.87 -16.86 -0.56
N LYS A 15 -4.59 -17.26 -0.54
CA LYS A 15 -4.11 -18.50 0.08
C LYS A 15 -3.00 -18.15 1.09
N PRO A 16 -3.37 -17.82 2.34
CA PRO A 16 -2.41 -17.35 3.35
C PRO A 16 -1.25 -18.33 3.54
N GLY A 17 -0.03 -17.80 3.59
CA GLY A 17 1.20 -18.60 3.73
C GLY A 17 1.66 -19.29 2.43
N ILE A 18 0.90 -19.18 1.33
CA ILE A 18 1.27 -19.76 0.02
C ILE A 18 1.41 -18.65 -1.02
N PHE A 19 0.30 -17.99 -1.38
CA PHE A 19 0.29 -16.86 -2.31
C PHE A 19 -1.01 -16.06 -2.21
N THR A 20 -0.94 -14.80 -2.61
CA THR A 20 -2.11 -13.92 -2.71
C THR A 20 -2.04 -13.13 -4.01
N ILE A 21 -3.15 -13.09 -4.74
CA ILE A 21 -3.35 -12.27 -5.94
C ILE A 21 -4.36 -11.18 -5.57
N ILE A 22 -3.91 -9.93 -5.54
CA ILE A 22 -4.75 -8.76 -5.24
C ILE A 22 -4.81 -7.85 -6.49
N PRO A 23 -5.81 -8.02 -7.36
CA PRO A 23 -5.98 -7.12 -8.51
C PRO A 23 -6.20 -5.67 -8.06
N PRO A 24 -5.97 -4.68 -8.92
CA PRO A 24 -6.35 -3.28 -8.66
C PRO A 24 -7.85 -3.13 -8.40
N GLU A 25 -8.65 -3.90 -9.12
CA GLU A 25 -10.09 -4.02 -8.92
C GLU A 25 -10.41 -4.54 -7.51
N GLY A 26 -11.21 -3.80 -6.72
CA GLY A 26 -11.66 -4.24 -5.40
C GLY A 26 -10.71 -3.92 -4.23
N ARG A 27 -9.59 -3.25 -4.47
CA ARG A 27 -8.77 -2.67 -3.40
C ARG A 27 -9.54 -1.59 -2.65
N VAL A 28 -9.30 -1.48 -1.35
CA VAL A 28 -9.88 -0.45 -0.49
C VAL A 28 -8.80 0.51 -0.02
N ILE A 29 -9.17 1.78 0.14
CA ILE A 29 -8.27 2.80 0.68
C ILE A 29 -8.24 2.64 2.19
N ASN A 30 -7.05 2.40 2.73
CA ASN A 30 -6.80 2.34 4.16
C ASN A 30 -6.42 3.72 4.69
N SER A 31 -7.02 4.11 5.82
CA SER A 31 -6.54 5.26 6.59
C SER A 31 -5.31 4.82 7.40
N ILE A 32 -4.12 5.23 6.94
CA ILE A 32 -2.85 4.91 7.60
C ILE A 32 -2.48 6.06 8.53
N PRO A 33 -2.27 5.80 9.84
CA PRO A 33 -1.81 6.84 10.76
C PRO A 33 -0.52 7.51 10.29
N GLY A 34 -0.44 8.83 10.46
CA GLY A 34 0.74 9.60 10.04
C GLY A 34 0.78 9.94 8.56
N PHE A 35 -0.20 9.56 7.75
CA PHE A 35 -0.33 9.98 6.35
C PHE A 35 -1.51 10.94 6.18
N GLU A 36 -1.28 12.02 5.43
CA GLU A 36 -2.29 13.01 5.05
C GLU A 36 -2.28 13.16 3.52
N GLY A 37 -3.45 13.23 2.89
CA GLY A 37 -3.55 13.37 1.43
C GLY A 37 -3.02 12.18 0.63
N CYS A 38 -2.97 10.98 1.23
CA CYS A 38 -2.49 9.77 0.57
C CYS A 38 -3.60 8.72 0.48
N LYS A 39 -3.81 8.16 -0.71
CA LYS A 39 -4.74 7.05 -0.95
C LYS A 39 -3.97 5.74 -1.03
N LEU A 40 -3.73 5.13 0.13
CA LEU A 40 -2.91 3.91 0.26
C LEU A 40 -3.77 2.66 0.43
N THR A 41 -3.33 1.56 -0.15
CA THR A 41 -3.90 0.21 0.05
C THR A 41 -2.82 -0.70 0.61
N ILE A 42 -3.12 -1.47 1.67
CA ILE A 42 -2.24 -2.53 2.16
C ILE A 42 -2.42 -3.79 1.28
N ILE A 43 -1.34 -4.26 0.65
CA ILE A 43 -1.37 -5.44 -0.23
C ILE A 43 -0.56 -6.63 0.29
N ALA A 44 0.40 -6.41 1.19
CA ALA A 44 1.11 -7.49 1.90
C ALA A 44 1.14 -7.20 3.40
N SER A 45 1.01 -8.24 4.21
CA SER A 45 1.11 -8.15 5.67
C SER A 45 1.42 -9.52 6.28
N PRO A 46 1.87 -9.58 7.54
CA PRO A 46 2.02 -10.84 8.30
C PRO A 46 0.77 -11.71 8.33
N LYS A 47 -0.44 -11.12 8.29
CA LYS A 47 -1.70 -11.88 8.23
C LYS A 47 -1.88 -12.68 6.93
N HIS A 48 -1.19 -12.29 5.86
CA HIS A 48 -1.15 -13.03 4.60
C HIS A 48 -0.03 -14.10 4.57
N GLY A 49 0.84 -14.12 5.59
CA GLY A 49 2.03 -14.96 5.64
C GLY A 49 3.31 -14.30 5.10
N ALA A 50 3.28 -13.00 4.79
CA ALA A 50 4.47 -12.25 4.39
C ALA A 50 5.28 -11.81 5.61
N SER A 51 6.62 -11.81 5.52
CA SER A 51 7.51 -11.26 6.56
C SER A 51 7.66 -9.73 6.50
N PHE A 52 6.91 -9.06 5.63
CA PHE A 52 6.96 -7.62 5.41
C PHE A 52 5.54 -7.05 5.22
N VAL A 53 5.46 -5.72 5.26
CA VAL A 53 4.25 -4.97 4.94
C VAL A 53 4.50 -4.18 3.66
N GLN A 54 3.51 -4.18 2.76
CA GLN A 54 3.59 -3.41 1.52
C GLN A 54 2.32 -2.61 1.32
N TYR A 55 2.52 -1.35 0.96
CA TYR A 55 1.49 -0.42 0.59
C TYR A 55 1.63 -0.09 -0.90
N VAL A 56 0.49 0.13 -1.57
CA VAL A 56 0.45 0.68 -2.93
C VAL A 56 -0.63 1.74 -2.98
N GLY A 57 -0.37 2.84 -3.65
CA GLY A 57 -1.33 3.93 -3.68
C GLY A 57 -0.81 5.14 -4.42
N SER A 58 -1.56 6.24 -4.30
CA SER A 58 -1.24 7.54 -4.87
C SER A 58 -1.14 8.58 -3.77
N VAL A 59 -0.21 9.52 -3.95
CA VAL A 59 -0.10 10.72 -3.13
C VAL A 59 -0.80 11.84 -3.90
N GLU A 60 -1.76 12.50 -3.26
CA GLU A 60 -2.46 13.65 -3.86
C GLU A 60 -1.62 14.93 -3.71
N ALA A 61 -2.04 16.01 -4.36
CA ALA A 61 -1.36 17.30 -4.23
C ALA A 61 -1.32 17.75 -2.75
N GLY A 62 -0.11 18.00 -2.24
CA GLY A 62 0.12 18.34 -0.83
C GLY A 62 0.13 17.14 0.14
N GLY A 63 -0.06 15.92 -0.37
CA GLY A 63 0.01 14.70 0.42
C GLY A 63 1.41 14.44 0.98
N LYS A 64 1.47 14.00 2.23
CA LYS A 64 2.73 13.89 2.99
C LYS A 64 2.59 12.95 4.18
N THR A 65 3.73 12.56 4.73
CA THR A 65 3.81 11.95 6.06
C THR A 65 3.95 13.04 7.12
N LEU A 66 3.11 12.98 8.16
CA LEU A 66 3.12 13.89 9.31
C LEU A 66 4.21 13.55 10.32
N VAL A 67 4.63 12.29 10.34
CA VAL A 67 5.70 11.74 11.18
C VAL A 67 6.61 10.89 10.29
N PRO A 68 7.87 10.62 10.70
CA PRO A 68 8.74 9.74 9.93
C PRO A 68 8.08 8.37 9.68
N PHE A 69 8.19 7.87 8.44
CA PHE A 69 7.60 6.61 8.05
C PHE A 69 8.41 5.46 8.66
N VAL A 70 7.89 4.90 9.76
CA VAL A 70 8.51 3.86 10.60
C VAL A 70 9.70 4.38 11.41
N GLU A 71 9.52 4.44 12.73
CA GLU A 71 10.58 4.78 13.70
C GLU A 71 10.96 3.57 14.58
N ALA A 72 10.36 2.40 14.31
CA ALA A 72 10.60 1.19 15.09
C ALA A 72 12.02 0.65 14.84
N PRO A 73 12.80 0.37 15.91
CA PRO A 73 14.14 -0.20 15.77
C PRO A 73 14.13 -1.52 15.00
N GLY A 74 15.04 -1.66 14.02
CA GLY A 74 15.20 -2.89 13.24
C GLY A 74 14.16 -3.09 12.13
N VAL A 75 13.35 -2.08 11.82
CA VAL A 75 12.41 -2.13 10.69
C VAL A 75 12.95 -1.29 9.54
N GLU A 76 13.34 -1.96 8.46
CA GLU A 76 13.84 -1.32 7.25
C GLU A 76 12.68 -0.88 6.34
N THR A 77 12.86 0.23 5.62
CA THR A 77 11.85 0.78 4.71
C THR A 77 12.40 0.99 3.31
N PHE A 78 11.52 0.85 2.31
CA PHE A 78 11.83 1.06 0.91
C PHE A 78 10.65 1.75 0.23
N LEU A 79 10.96 2.77 -0.58
CA LEU A 79 9.99 3.54 -1.36
C LEU A 79 10.33 3.46 -2.85
N PHE A 80 9.34 3.19 -3.69
CA PHE A 80 9.48 3.19 -5.14
C PHE A 80 8.39 4.05 -5.78
N VAL A 81 8.80 5.01 -6.60
CA VAL A 81 7.90 5.89 -7.35
C VAL A 81 7.63 5.27 -8.71
N MET A 82 6.38 4.86 -8.95
CA MET A 82 5.97 4.26 -10.22
C MET A 82 5.71 5.31 -11.31
N ASP A 83 5.23 6.49 -10.92
CA ASP A 83 4.88 7.60 -11.81
C ASP A 83 4.85 8.91 -11.01
N GLY A 84 5.10 10.03 -11.69
CA GLY A 84 5.20 11.37 -11.09
C GLY A 84 6.49 11.61 -10.30
N ASP A 85 6.49 12.71 -9.55
CA ASP A 85 7.65 13.20 -8.79
C ASP A 85 7.24 13.65 -7.39
N GLY A 86 8.20 13.70 -6.46
CA GLY A 86 7.99 14.16 -5.10
C GLY A 86 9.30 14.40 -4.35
N GLU A 87 9.20 14.91 -3.14
CA GLU A 87 10.35 15.13 -2.26
C GLU A 87 10.41 14.05 -1.18
N LEU A 88 11.61 13.54 -0.92
CA LEU A 88 11.87 12.57 0.14
C LEU A 88 12.95 13.10 1.08
N GLN A 89 12.61 13.16 2.37
CA GLN A 89 13.57 13.45 3.43
C GLN A 89 13.84 12.17 4.21
N VAL A 90 15.09 11.71 4.22
CA VAL A 90 15.53 10.51 4.94
C VAL A 90 16.33 10.92 6.17
N ARG A 91 16.06 10.31 7.31
CA ARG A 91 16.91 10.38 8.50
C ARG A 91 17.56 9.01 8.69
N VAL A 92 18.90 8.98 8.73
CA VAL A 92 19.72 7.79 8.95
C VAL A 92 20.22 7.79 10.38
#